data_AF-D6V3S3-F1
#
_entry.id   AF-D6V3S3-F1
#
_cell.length_a   1.000
_cell.length_b   1.000
_cell.length_c   1.000
_cell.angle_alpha   90.00
_cell.angle_beta   90.00
_cell.angle_gamma   90.00
#
_symmetry.space_group_name_H-M   'P 1'
#
loop_
_entity.id
_entity.type
_entity.pdbx_description
1 polymer ?
#
loop_
_entity_poly.entity_id
_entity_poly.type
_entity_poly.pdbx_seq_one_letter_code
_entity_poly.pdbx_strand_id
1 'polypeptide(L)'
;MPPKHATWITGLAAGLTMAIVASGSPAQAQDFFSSLFGGFVRPSYHAPSLPFAEPGYDNAAPEQSRVASGPSKAYCVRTCDGRYFPLGATGNESKAEMCQSLCPASATKVVFGHDIDSAATDSGKPYSALPNAFRYRNELVNGCTCNGRTPGGLAHIDIKDDPTLRKGDLVANADGTLSATGAKSSRVTLKVSPAQTKSAASRFATIPVMAAQ
;
A
#
# COMPACT_ATOMS: atom_id res chain seq x y z
N MET A 1 -1.21 59.11 45.58
CA MET A 1 -1.83 59.01 46.92
C MET A 1 -2.88 57.91 46.89
N PRO A 2 -2.71 56.84 47.69
CA PRO A 2 -3.72 55.82 48.02
C PRO A 2 -4.66 56.41 49.11
N PRO A 3 -5.34 55.64 49.98
CA PRO A 3 -6.02 54.31 49.91
C PRO A 3 -7.56 54.48 50.15
N LYS A 4 -8.42 53.46 50.35
CA LYS A 4 -8.73 52.89 51.70
C LYS A 4 -9.91 51.89 51.68
N HIS A 5 -9.61 50.69 52.19
CA HIS A 5 -10.37 49.78 53.08
C HIS A 5 -11.78 49.29 52.65
N ALA A 6 -12.04 47.99 52.43
CA ALA A 6 -11.91 46.81 53.29
C ALA A 6 -12.87 46.80 54.48
N THR A 7 -13.91 45.96 54.42
CA THR A 7 -14.60 45.44 55.61
C THR A 7 -14.87 43.95 55.45
N TRP A 8 -14.43 43.22 56.46
CA TRP A 8 -14.40 41.76 56.57
C TRP A 8 -15.71 41.25 57.16
N ILE A 9 -16.16 40.05 56.76
CA ILE A 9 -16.96 39.20 57.64
C ILE A 9 -16.20 37.88 57.79
N THR A 10 -15.78 37.66 59.03
CA THR A 10 -15.19 36.44 59.57
C THR A 10 -16.20 35.30 59.59
N GLY A 11 -15.78 34.12 59.14
CA GLY A 11 -16.47 32.87 59.36
C GLY A 11 -15.46 31.74 59.53
N LEU A 12 -14.99 31.56 60.77
CA LEU A 12 -14.28 30.36 61.23
C LEU A 12 -15.32 29.27 61.47
N ALA A 13 -15.24 28.15 60.74
CA ALA A 13 -15.82 26.89 61.18
C ALA A 13 -15.00 25.71 60.66
N ALA A 14 -14.60 24.87 61.60
CA ALA A 14 -13.72 23.74 61.48
C ALA A 14 -14.23 22.60 60.59
N GLY A 15 -13.27 21.85 60.05
CA GLY A 15 -13.31 20.38 60.08
C GLY A 15 -13.86 19.68 58.85
N LEU A 16 -12.96 19.11 58.04
CA LEU A 16 -12.81 17.66 57.83
C LEU A 16 -11.68 17.43 56.81
N THR A 17 -10.53 16.94 57.27
CA THR A 17 -9.54 16.34 56.36
C THR A 17 -10.07 14.97 55.92
N MET A 18 -10.73 14.92 54.77
CA MET A 18 -11.12 13.67 54.13
C MET A 18 -9.94 13.18 53.29
N ALA A 19 -9.14 12.26 53.86
CA ALA A 19 -8.16 11.49 53.10
C ALA A 19 -8.91 10.54 52.17
N ILE A 20 -9.14 10.96 50.93
CA ILE A 20 -9.65 10.06 49.89
C ILE A 20 -8.46 9.26 49.37
N VAL A 21 -8.37 8.01 49.84
CA VAL A 21 -7.57 6.98 49.17
C VAL A 21 -8.22 6.78 47.80
N ALA A 22 -7.60 7.32 46.75
CA ALA A 22 -7.96 6.99 45.39
C ALA A 22 -7.54 5.54 45.15
N SER A 23 -8.45 4.61 45.42
CA SER A 23 -8.41 3.28 44.85
C SER A 23 -8.36 3.44 43.33
N GLY A 24 -7.21 3.14 42.75
CA GLY A 24 -7.01 3.13 41.31
C GLY A 24 -8.05 2.23 40.67
N SER A 25 -9.08 2.84 40.08
CA SER A 25 -9.87 2.14 39.06
C SER A 25 -8.88 1.81 37.95
N PRO A 26 -8.79 0.56 37.47
CA PRO A 26 -8.07 0.32 36.24
C PRO A 26 -8.79 1.15 35.17
N ALA A 27 -8.17 2.24 34.74
CA ALA A 27 -8.56 2.95 33.55
C ALA A 27 -8.33 1.98 32.39
N GLN A 28 -9.37 1.20 32.08
CA GLN A 28 -9.44 0.43 30.85
C GLN A 28 -9.62 1.47 29.74
N ALA A 29 -8.51 2.03 29.26
CA ALA A 29 -8.49 2.78 28.04
C ALA A 29 -8.92 1.82 26.93
N GLN A 30 -10.22 1.81 26.60
CA GLN A 30 -10.66 1.19 25.36
C GLN A 30 -10.19 2.10 24.25
N ASP A 31 -9.13 1.65 23.59
CA ASP A 31 -8.45 2.34 22.52
C ASP A 31 -9.44 2.77 21.44
N PHE A 32 -9.55 4.09 21.28
CA PHE A 32 -10.29 4.75 20.19
C PHE A 32 -9.93 4.18 18.81
N PHE A 33 -8.67 3.74 18.64
CA PHE A 33 -8.19 3.09 17.42
C PHE A 33 -8.84 1.70 17.19
N SER A 34 -9.25 0.98 18.23
CA SER A 34 -9.93 -0.31 18.13
C SER A 34 -11.34 -0.19 17.56
N SER A 35 -12.02 0.94 17.80
CA SER A 35 -13.34 1.21 17.20
C SER A 35 -13.26 1.74 15.76
N LEU A 36 -12.10 2.29 15.35
CA LEU A 36 -11.90 2.88 14.02
C LEU A 36 -11.32 1.87 13.01
N PHE A 37 -10.52 0.90 13.47
CA PHE A 37 -9.85 -0.09 12.61
C PHE A 37 -10.19 -1.56 12.92
N GLY A 38 -11.00 -1.83 13.96
CA GLY A 38 -11.10 -3.17 14.57
C GLY A 38 -12.51 -3.71 14.77
N GLY A 39 -13.32 -3.74 13.71
CA GLY A 39 -14.50 -4.61 13.71
C GLY A 39 -14.08 -6.08 13.81
N PHE A 40 -14.39 -6.70 14.96
CA PHE A 40 -14.49 -8.14 15.21
C PHE A 40 -13.22 -9.02 15.13
N VAL A 41 -12.42 -9.07 16.20
CA VAL A 41 -11.73 -10.31 16.62
C VAL A 41 -11.63 -10.32 18.16
N ARG A 42 -12.29 -11.29 18.82
CA ARG A 42 -12.03 -11.59 20.24
C ARG A 42 -10.61 -12.15 20.33
N PRO A 43 -9.70 -11.65 21.18
CA PRO A 43 -8.43 -12.32 21.37
C PRO A 43 -8.71 -13.69 22.00
N SER A 44 -8.54 -14.75 21.22
CA SER A 44 -8.30 -16.07 21.79
C SER A 44 -6.94 -15.98 22.48
N TYR A 45 -6.94 -16.10 23.80
CA TYR A 45 -5.72 -16.39 24.55
C TYR A 45 -5.24 -17.77 24.13
N HIS A 46 -4.40 -17.86 23.10
CA HIS A 46 -3.54 -19.02 22.93
C HIS A 46 -2.36 -18.83 23.89
N ALA A 47 -2.30 -19.68 24.92
CA ALA A 47 -1.12 -19.79 25.75
C ALA A 47 0.08 -20.18 24.87
N PRO A 48 1.27 -19.57 25.04
CA PRO A 48 2.46 -19.99 24.33
C PRO A 48 2.81 -21.44 24.75
N SER A 49 2.96 -22.32 23.77
CA SER A 49 3.52 -23.65 23.99
C SER A 49 4.99 -23.51 24.34
N LEU A 50 5.35 -23.94 25.56
CA LEU A 50 6.73 -23.97 26.01
C LEU A 50 7.46 -25.17 25.36
N PRO A 51 8.73 -25.03 24.95
CA PRO A 51 9.48 -26.04 24.19
C PRO A 51 9.90 -27.29 25.00
N PHE A 52 9.35 -27.52 26.20
CA PHE A 52 9.68 -28.64 27.09
C PHE A 52 8.46 -29.36 27.67
N ALA A 53 7.34 -29.42 26.93
CA ALA A 53 6.23 -30.30 27.31
C ALA A 53 6.51 -31.75 26.84
N GLU A 54 6.42 -32.69 27.78
CA GLU A 54 6.72 -34.13 27.67
C GLU A 54 5.94 -34.91 26.59
N PRO A 55 6.46 -36.07 26.14
CA PRO A 55 5.94 -36.78 24.98
C PRO A 55 4.66 -37.54 25.31
N GLY A 56 3.57 -37.20 24.63
CA GLY A 56 2.30 -37.89 24.77
C GLY A 56 1.39 -37.68 23.57
N TYR A 57 1.44 -38.65 22.65
CA TYR A 57 0.51 -38.89 21.53
C TYR A 57 0.66 -38.02 20.29
N ASP A 58 1.64 -38.37 19.44
CA ASP A 58 1.72 -37.93 18.05
C ASP A 58 0.67 -38.66 17.18
N ASN A 59 -0.54 -38.11 17.10
CA ASN A 59 -1.27 -38.16 15.84
C ASN A 59 -0.86 -36.93 15.03
N ALA A 60 0.29 -37.02 14.35
CA ALA A 60 0.71 -36.02 13.38
C ALA A 60 -0.27 -36.05 12.21
N ALA A 61 -1.33 -35.24 12.29
CA ALA A 61 -2.05 -34.82 11.11
C ALA A 61 -1.02 -34.18 10.17
N PRO A 62 -0.94 -34.59 8.88
CA PRO A 62 -0.01 -33.96 7.97
C PRO A 62 -0.28 -32.46 7.97
N GLU A 63 0.76 -31.65 8.13
CA GLU A 63 0.69 -30.22 7.87
C GLU A 63 0.17 -30.05 6.45
N GLN A 64 -1.14 -29.81 6.33
CA GLN A 64 -1.71 -29.29 5.11
C GLN A 64 -1.06 -27.93 4.93
N SER A 65 -0.05 -27.89 4.06
CA SER A 65 0.43 -26.68 3.41
C SER A 65 -0.83 -25.88 3.12
N ARG A 66 -1.02 -24.77 3.83
CA ARG A 66 -2.17 -23.92 3.61
C ARG A 66 -2.01 -23.43 2.18
N VAL A 67 -2.66 -24.10 1.23
CA VAL A 67 -2.79 -23.62 -0.13
C VAL A 67 -3.47 -22.28 0.07
N ALA A 68 -2.70 -21.22 -0.06
CA ALA A 68 -3.20 -19.87 0.04
C ALA A 68 -4.16 -19.71 -1.15
N SER A 69 -5.43 -19.98 -0.87
CA SER A 69 -6.49 -19.96 -1.86
C SER A 69 -6.83 -18.50 -2.10
N GLY A 70 -6.05 -17.86 -2.95
CA GLY A 70 -6.34 -16.55 -3.48
C GLY A 70 -6.26 -16.55 -4.99
N PRO A 71 -6.87 -15.55 -5.64
CA PRO A 71 -6.94 -15.48 -7.10
C PRO A 71 -5.54 -15.53 -7.72
N SER A 72 -5.39 -16.28 -8.81
CA SER A 72 -4.14 -16.33 -9.56
C SER A 72 -3.81 -14.94 -10.10
N LYS A 73 -2.58 -14.49 -9.88
CA LYS A 73 -2.05 -13.22 -10.39
C LYS A 73 -1.26 -13.48 -11.67
N ALA A 74 -1.25 -12.48 -12.54
CA ALA A 74 -0.38 -12.46 -13.71
C ALA A 74 0.83 -11.60 -13.41
N TYR A 75 2.00 -12.06 -13.83
CA TYR A 75 3.26 -11.34 -13.69
C TYR A 75 3.92 -11.21 -15.05
N CYS A 76 4.42 -10.01 -15.35
CA CYS A 76 5.31 -9.79 -16.47
C CYS A 76 6.75 -10.00 -16.00
N VAL A 77 7.48 -10.87 -16.67
CA VAL A 77 8.87 -11.22 -16.38
C VAL A 77 9.75 -10.74 -17.52
N ARG A 78 10.72 -9.91 -17.21
CA ARG A 78 11.78 -9.51 -18.13
C ARG A 78 12.80 -10.64 -18.24
N THR A 79 13.03 -11.15 -19.44
CA THR A 79 13.76 -12.41 -19.65
C THR A 79 15.28 -12.30 -19.50
N CYS A 80 15.84 -11.08 -19.58
CA CYS A 80 17.28 -10.88 -19.55
C CYS A 80 17.87 -10.86 -18.12
N ASP A 81 17.08 -10.51 -17.11
CA ASP A 81 17.48 -10.49 -15.69
C ASP A 81 16.45 -11.15 -14.76
N GLY A 82 15.36 -11.67 -15.30
CA GLY A 82 14.28 -12.29 -14.54
C GLY A 82 13.47 -11.29 -13.71
N ARG A 83 13.63 -9.97 -13.85
CA ARG A 83 12.84 -9.04 -13.02
C ARG A 83 11.36 -9.18 -13.36
N TYR A 84 10.50 -9.24 -12.35
CA TYR A 84 9.06 -9.32 -12.53
C TYR A 84 8.31 -8.13 -11.95
N PHE A 85 7.12 -7.87 -12.48
CA PHE A 85 6.15 -6.95 -11.89
C PHE A 85 4.73 -7.47 -12.11
N PRO A 86 3.81 -7.22 -11.17
CA PRO A 86 2.43 -7.67 -11.29
C PRO A 86 1.72 -6.96 -12.44
N LEU A 87 0.90 -7.69 -13.18
CA LEU A 87 0.03 -7.14 -14.21
C LEU A 87 -1.36 -6.90 -13.61
N GLY A 88 -1.82 -5.66 -13.70
CA GLY A 88 -3.18 -5.28 -13.31
C GLY A 88 -4.26 -5.86 -14.24
N ALA A 89 -5.52 -5.70 -13.85
CA ALA A 89 -6.63 -5.92 -14.75
C ALA A 89 -6.81 -4.65 -15.61
N THR A 90 -6.62 -4.76 -16.92
CA THR A 90 -6.92 -3.67 -17.86
C THR A 90 -7.72 -4.23 -19.03
N GLY A 91 -8.72 -3.44 -19.44
CA GLY A 91 -9.50 -3.54 -20.68
C GLY A 91 -9.63 -4.91 -21.35
N ASN A 92 -9.47 -4.90 -22.67
CA ASN A 92 -9.58 -6.07 -23.56
C ASN A 92 -8.20 -6.54 -24.08
N GLU A 93 -7.11 -5.93 -23.63
CA GLU A 93 -5.76 -6.30 -24.08
C GLU A 93 -5.31 -7.63 -23.46
N SER A 94 -4.52 -8.39 -24.21
CA SER A 94 -3.90 -9.59 -23.67
C SER A 94 -2.82 -9.23 -22.64
N LYS A 95 -2.58 -10.13 -21.66
CA LYS A 95 -1.51 -9.93 -20.67
C LYS A 95 -0.14 -9.81 -21.32
N ALA A 96 0.07 -10.46 -22.47
CA ALA A 96 1.30 -10.39 -23.23
C ALA A 96 1.51 -9.00 -23.84
N GLU A 97 0.48 -8.40 -24.44
CA GLU A 97 0.54 -7.04 -24.99
C GLU A 97 0.81 -6.00 -23.90
N MET A 98 0.13 -6.10 -22.74
CA MET A 98 0.41 -5.23 -21.59
C MET A 98 1.85 -5.36 -21.10
N CYS A 99 2.34 -6.60 -20.99
CA CYS A 99 3.70 -6.87 -20.55
C CYS A 99 4.72 -6.24 -21.49
N GLN A 100 4.45 -6.29 -22.81
CA GLN A 100 5.29 -5.66 -23.82
C GLN A 100 5.19 -4.13 -23.83
N SER A 101 4.00 -3.56 -23.64
CA SER A 101 3.83 -2.09 -23.59
C SER A 101 4.52 -1.47 -22.37
N LEU A 102 4.54 -2.19 -21.24
CA LEU A 102 5.25 -1.78 -20.02
C LEU A 102 6.77 -1.96 -20.12
N CYS A 103 7.26 -2.81 -21.05
CA CYS A 103 8.67 -3.10 -21.24
C CYS A 103 9.07 -3.27 -22.72
N PRO A 104 8.98 -2.21 -23.54
CA PRO A 104 9.25 -2.30 -24.97
C PRO A 104 10.74 -2.48 -25.29
N ALA A 105 11.65 -2.01 -24.41
CA ALA A 105 13.09 -2.09 -24.62
C ALA A 105 13.72 -3.44 -24.23
N SER A 106 12.92 -4.44 -23.83
CA SER A 106 13.43 -5.76 -23.43
C SER A 106 12.45 -6.87 -23.76
N ALA A 107 12.95 -8.07 -24.01
CA ALA A 107 12.10 -9.24 -24.22
C ALA A 107 11.42 -9.67 -22.90
N THR A 108 10.11 -9.88 -22.96
CA THR A 108 9.30 -10.23 -21.79
C THR A 108 8.53 -11.54 -21.96
N LYS A 109 8.09 -12.11 -20.84
CA LYS A 109 7.26 -13.31 -20.75
C LYS A 109 6.20 -13.11 -19.68
N VAL A 110 5.00 -13.65 -19.88
CA VAL A 110 3.97 -13.67 -18.84
C VAL A 110 4.01 -15.00 -18.10
N VAL A 111 3.87 -14.94 -16.78
CA VAL A 111 3.69 -16.10 -15.90
C VAL A 111 2.49 -15.87 -14.98
N PHE A 112 1.86 -16.96 -14.54
CA PHE A 112 0.66 -16.96 -13.72
C PHE A 112 0.87 -17.83 -12.49
N GLY A 113 0.40 -17.36 -11.34
CA GLY A 113 0.51 -18.09 -10.08
C GLY A 113 -0.16 -17.32 -8.96
N HIS A 114 -0.38 -17.97 -7.82
CA HIS A 114 -0.83 -17.26 -6.62
C HIS A 114 0.24 -16.25 -6.18
N ASP A 115 1.48 -16.73 -6.13
CA ASP A 115 2.69 -15.95 -5.90
C ASP A 115 3.69 -16.15 -7.03
N ILE A 116 4.71 -15.30 -7.08
CA ILE A 116 5.73 -15.38 -8.12
C ILE A 116 6.55 -16.68 -8.03
N ASP A 117 6.81 -17.18 -6.81
CA ASP A 117 7.67 -18.35 -6.62
C ASP A 117 7.00 -19.65 -7.09
N SER A 118 5.66 -19.67 -7.14
CA SER A 118 4.85 -20.77 -7.70
C SER A 118 4.35 -20.47 -9.12
N ALA A 119 4.73 -19.34 -9.70
CA ALA A 119 4.21 -18.95 -11.01
C ALA A 119 4.83 -19.76 -12.16
N ALA A 120 4.03 -20.01 -13.18
CA ALA A 120 4.44 -20.71 -14.39
C ALA A 120 3.94 -20.00 -15.66
N THR A 121 4.64 -20.19 -16.76
CA THR A 121 4.17 -19.75 -18.09
C THR A 121 2.93 -20.55 -18.51
N ASP A 122 2.20 -20.10 -19.54
CA ASP A 122 1.07 -20.86 -20.11
C ASP A 122 1.43 -22.29 -20.54
N SER A 123 2.69 -22.54 -20.91
CA SER A 123 3.19 -23.88 -21.24
C SER A 123 3.57 -24.73 -20.02
N GLY A 124 3.24 -24.31 -18.80
CA GLY A 124 3.53 -25.02 -17.55
C GLY A 124 4.98 -24.93 -17.05
N LYS A 125 5.87 -24.21 -17.74
CA LYS A 125 7.26 -24.05 -17.27
C LYS A 125 7.30 -23.09 -16.07
N PRO A 126 7.84 -23.50 -14.91
CA PRO A 126 7.90 -22.65 -13.74
C PRO A 126 8.85 -21.47 -13.98
N TYR A 127 8.56 -20.34 -13.33
CA TYR A 127 9.34 -19.13 -13.44
C TYR A 127 10.81 -19.35 -13.00
N SER A 128 11.04 -20.15 -11.97
CA SER A 128 12.37 -20.55 -11.49
C SER A 128 13.21 -21.31 -12.53
N ALA A 129 12.58 -21.94 -13.54
CA ALA A 129 13.27 -22.64 -14.62
C ALA A 129 13.58 -21.74 -15.84
N LEU A 130 13.32 -20.43 -15.76
CA LEU A 130 13.76 -19.50 -16.80
C LEU A 130 15.27 -19.23 -16.69
N PRO A 131 16.00 -19.04 -17.81
CA PRO A 131 17.47 -18.93 -17.81
C PRO A 131 18.05 -17.86 -16.88
N ASN A 132 17.35 -16.74 -16.68
CA ASN A 132 17.78 -15.64 -15.81
C ASN A 132 16.82 -15.41 -14.63
N ALA A 133 16.04 -16.42 -14.22
CA ALA A 133 15.08 -16.28 -13.13
C ALA A 133 15.75 -15.69 -11.88
N PHE A 134 15.11 -14.69 -11.26
CA PHE A 134 15.56 -14.03 -10.03
C PHE A 134 16.96 -13.38 -10.07
N ARG A 135 17.63 -13.32 -11.22
CA ARG A 135 18.98 -12.75 -11.34
C ARG A 135 19.06 -11.29 -10.88
N TYR A 136 17.99 -10.52 -11.10
CA TYR A 136 17.82 -9.14 -10.64
C TYR A 136 17.94 -8.96 -9.11
N ARG A 137 17.79 -10.03 -8.31
CA ARG A 137 17.95 -9.98 -6.85
C ARG A 137 19.40 -9.84 -6.43
N ASN A 138 20.33 -10.30 -7.27
CA ASN A 138 21.76 -10.38 -6.94
C ASN A 138 22.59 -9.36 -7.71
N GLU A 139 22.18 -9.02 -8.94
CA GLU A 139 22.93 -8.07 -9.76
C GLU A 139 22.06 -7.26 -10.72
N LEU A 140 22.63 -6.14 -11.17
CA LEU A 140 22.05 -5.25 -12.16
C LEU A 140 22.68 -5.56 -13.52
N VAL A 141 21.94 -6.25 -14.39
CA VAL A 141 22.43 -6.60 -15.73
C VAL A 141 22.45 -5.35 -16.61
N ASN A 142 23.61 -5.03 -17.19
CA ASN A 142 23.76 -3.86 -18.05
C ASN A 142 22.86 -3.98 -19.30
N GLY A 143 22.18 -2.89 -19.67
CA GLY A 143 21.25 -2.86 -20.80
C GLY A 143 19.87 -3.53 -20.54
N CYS A 144 19.66 -4.21 -19.41
CA CYS A 144 18.38 -4.80 -19.05
C CYS A 144 17.43 -3.79 -18.40
N THR A 145 16.73 -3.01 -19.22
CA THR A 145 15.80 -1.96 -18.76
C THR A 145 14.52 -1.95 -19.59
N CYS A 146 13.40 -1.52 -19.01
CA CYS A 146 12.15 -1.39 -19.75
C CYS A 146 12.05 -0.04 -20.47
N ASN A 147 12.75 0.99 -19.97
CA ASN A 147 12.77 2.35 -20.52
C ASN A 147 14.05 2.70 -21.31
N GLY A 148 15.01 1.78 -21.43
CA GLY A 148 16.30 2.03 -22.10
C GLY A 148 17.29 2.89 -21.29
N ARG A 149 16.98 3.26 -20.04
CA ARG A 149 17.76 4.26 -19.27
C ARG A 149 18.14 3.78 -17.89
N THR A 150 17.18 3.38 -17.08
CA THR A 150 17.39 3.08 -15.65
C THR A 150 17.08 1.63 -15.32
N PRO A 151 17.94 0.97 -14.53
CA PRO A 151 17.66 -0.39 -14.08
C PRO A 151 16.41 -0.40 -13.20
N GLY A 152 15.44 -1.24 -13.59
CA GLY A 152 14.21 -1.44 -12.85
C GLY A 152 13.07 -0.44 -13.11
N GLY A 153 13.31 0.61 -13.89
CA GLY A 153 12.24 1.49 -14.36
C GLY A 153 11.34 0.77 -15.37
N LEU A 154 10.03 1.02 -15.31
CA LEU A 154 9.05 0.64 -16.34
C LEU A 154 9.16 1.61 -17.53
N ALA A 155 8.54 1.25 -18.66
CA ALA A 155 8.37 2.18 -19.77
C ALA A 155 7.73 3.49 -19.30
N HIS A 156 8.25 4.61 -19.80
CA HIS A 156 7.59 5.89 -19.62
C HIS A 156 6.39 5.95 -20.56
N ILE A 157 5.20 6.19 -19.99
CA ILE A 157 3.99 6.47 -20.75
C ILE A 157 3.72 7.95 -20.58
N ASP A 158 3.66 8.68 -21.69
CA ASP A 158 3.25 10.07 -21.69
C ASP A 158 1.82 10.18 -21.14
N ILE A 159 1.55 11.15 -20.26
CA ILE A 159 0.23 11.29 -19.60
C ILE A 159 -0.92 11.41 -20.62
N LYS A 160 -0.66 12.06 -21.77
CA LYS A 160 -1.61 12.20 -22.89
C LYS A 160 -2.00 10.84 -23.51
N ASP A 161 -1.14 9.85 -23.39
CA ASP A 161 -1.26 8.51 -23.97
C ASP A 161 -1.58 7.45 -22.92
N ASP A 162 -1.76 7.84 -21.65
CA ASP A 162 -2.13 6.93 -20.56
C ASP A 162 -3.61 6.51 -20.66
N PRO A 163 -3.90 5.24 -21.01
CA PRO A 163 -5.27 4.76 -21.16
C PRO A 163 -6.00 4.60 -19.82
N THR A 164 -5.27 4.65 -18.70
CA THR A 164 -5.86 4.51 -17.36
C THR A 164 -6.45 5.81 -16.84
N LEU A 165 -6.11 6.95 -17.46
CA LEU A 165 -6.55 8.27 -17.06
C LEU A 165 -8.06 8.46 -17.27
N ARG A 166 -8.77 8.86 -16.21
CA ARG A 166 -10.22 9.07 -16.19
C ARG A 166 -10.54 10.55 -15.98
N LYS A 167 -11.76 10.94 -16.38
CA LYS A 167 -12.30 12.25 -16.06
C LYS A 167 -12.31 12.45 -14.54
N GLY A 168 -11.70 13.53 -14.08
CA GLY A 168 -11.60 13.91 -12.67
C GLY A 168 -10.28 13.51 -12.02
N ASP A 169 -9.43 12.73 -12.69
CA ASP A 169 -8.09 12.41 -12.18
C ASP A 169 -7.26 13.69 -12.07
N LEU A 170 -6.48 13.78 -10.99
CA LEU A 170 -5.52 14.85 -10.76
C LEU A 170 -4.14 14.32 -11.13
N VAL A 171 -3.48 15.00 -12.05
CA VAL A 171 -2.14 14.67 -12.54
C VAL A 171 -1.16 15.70 -11.99
N ALA A 172 -0.10 15.27 -11.31
CA ALA A 172 0.93 16.19 -10.84
C ALA A 172 2.04 16.33 -11.90
N ASN A 173 2.20 17.55 -12.44
CA ASN A 173 3.32 17.90 -13.29
C ASN A 173 4.24 18.91 -12.60
N ALA A 174 5.47 19.04 -13.10
CA ALA A 174 6.44 19.99 -12.60
C ALA A 174 5.98 21.47 -12.68
N ASP A 175 5.09 21.80 -13.62
CA ASP A 175 4.48 23.13 -13.79
C ASP A 175 3.20 23.35 -12.95
N GLY A 176 2.73 22.32 -12.23
CA GLY A 176 1.55 22.34 -11.38
C GLY A 176 0.67 21.10 -11.54
N THR A 177 -0.39 20.99 -10.73
CA THR A 177 -1.37 19.89 -10.85
C THR A 177 -2.38 20.16 -11.96
N LEU A 178 -2.47 19.27 -12.95
CA LEU A 178 -3.50 19.30 -14.00
C LEU A 178 -4.69 18.45 -13.57
N SER A 179 -5.89 18.80 -14.04
CA SER A 179 -7.07 17.92 -13.90
C SER A 179 -7.46 17.35 -15.26
N ALA A 180 -7.63 16.04 -15.30
CA ALA A 180 -8.13 15.30 -16.44
C ALA A 180 -9.61 15.64 -16.69
N THR A 181 -9.89 16.33 -17.78
CA THR A 181 -11.27 16.69 -18.17
C THR A 181 -11.63 16.05 -19.50
N GLY A 182 -12.84 15.50 -19.62
CA GLY A 182 -13.27 14.82 -20.85
C GLY A 182 -14.65 14.17 -20.71
N ALA A 183 -15.26 13.81 -21.84
CA ALA A 183 -16.47 13.00 -21.89
C ALA A 183 -16.11 11.51 -21.99
N LYS A 184 -17.01 10.61 -21.56
CA LYS A 184 -16.80 9.15 -21.45
C LYS A 184 -16.33 8.43 -22.73
N SER A 185 -16.24 9.11 -23.87
CA SER A 185 -15.94 8.56 -25.20
C SER A 185 -14.91 9.38 -26.00
N SER A 186 -14.25 10.37 -25.40
CA SER A 186 -13.28 11.24 -26.11
C SER A 186 -11.94 11.28 -25.38
N ARG A 187 -10.85 11.47 -26.15
CA ARG A 187 -9.49 11.67 -25.63
C ARG A 187 -9.53 12.64 -24.45
N VAL A 188 -9.08 12.17 -23.29
CA VAL A 188 -9.03 12.98 -22.06
C VAL A 188 -8.10 14.16 -22.33
N THR A 189 -8.62 15.37 -22.14
CA THR A 189 -7.82 16.59 -22.28
C THR A 189 -7.36 17.02 -20.90
N LEU A 190 -6.05 17.12 -20.72
CA LEU A 190 -5.47 17.69 -19.52
C LEU A 190 -5.70 19.21 -19.56
N LYS A 191 -6.49 19.72 -18.62
CA LYS A 191 -6.54 21.15 -18.39
C LYS A 191 -5.66 21.45 -17.19
N VAL A 192 -4.80 22.45 -17.32
CA VAL A 192 -4.23 23.11 -16.16
C VAL A 192 -5.40 23.61 -15.35
N SER A 193 -5.71 22.92 -14.26
CA SER A 193 -6.34 23.59 -13.15
C SER A 193 -5.16 24.27 -12.49
N PRO A 194 -4.96 25.58 -12.60
CA PRO A 194 -4.05 26.20 -11.64
C PRO A 194 -4.59 25.72 -10.29
N ALA A 195 -3.74 25.35 -9.35
CA ALA A 195 -4.18 25.25 -7.96
C ALA A 195 -4.67 26.66 -7.59
N GLN A 196 -5.90 26.99 -7.97
CA GLN A 196 -6.45 28.32 -7.94
C GLN A 196 -6.78 28.55 -6.50
N THR A 197 -6.08 29.55 -5.97
CA THR A 197 -6.17 30.09 -4.62
C THR A 197 -5.52 29.20 -3.55
N LYS A 198 -4.77 29.85 -2.67
CA LYS A 198 -4.15 29.31 -1.44
C LYS A 198 -5.12 28.48 -0.57
N SER A 199 -6.43 28.56 -0.82
CA SER A 199 -7.50 27.80 -0.17
C SER A 199 -7.62 26.34 -0.65
N ALA A 200 -7.27 26.04 -1.91
CA ALA A 200 -7.31 24.67 -2.43
C ALA A 200 -6.04 23.89 -2.06
N ALA A 201 -4.87 24.55 -2.02
CA ALA A 201 -3.58 23.94 -1.68
C ALA A 201 -3.58 23.26 -0.30
N SER A 202 -4.29 23.80 0.69
CA SER A 202 -4.42 23.18 2.01
C SER A 202 -5.26 21.90 1.99
N ARG A 203 -6.16 21.73 1.02
CA ARG A 203 -7.00 20.52 0.87
C ARG A 203 -6.26 19.38 0.15
N PHE A 204 -5.29 19.72 -0.70
CA PHE A 204 -4.49 18.76 -1.45
C PHE A 204 -3.15 18.43 -0.77
N ALA A 205 -2.72 19.19 0.23
CA ALA A 205 -1.52 18.92 1.02
C ALA A 205 -1.52 17.54 1.69
N THR A 206 -2.71 16.97 1.94
CA THR A 206 -2.87 15.68 2.61
C THR A 206 -3.17 14.53 1.65
N ILE A 207 -3.34 14.80 0.34
CA ILE A 207 -3.62 13.73 -0.63
C ILE A 207 -2.30 13.08 -1.05
N PRO A 208 -2.16 11.75 -0.89
CA PRO A 208 -0.96 11.05 -1.33
C PRO A 208 -0.80 11.18 -2.85
N VAL A 209 0.33 11.73 -3.28
CA VAL A 209 0.69 11.86 -4.69
C VAL A 209 0.97 10.45 -5.24
N MET A 210 0.15 10.01 -6.19
CA MET A 210 0.24 8.66 -6.78
C MET A 210 1.27 8.59 -7.93
N ALA A 211 1.58 9.72 -8.57
CA ALA A 211 2.61 9.85 -9.61
C ALA A 211 3.06 11.31 -9.74
N ALA A 212 4.36 11.53 -9.97
CA ALA A 212 4.97 12.84 -10.26
C ALA A 212 6.05 12.65 -11.34
N GLN A 213 6.26 13.69 -12.16
CA GLN A 213 7.21 13.69 -13.26
C GLN A 213 8.38 14.63 -13.00
#